data_AF-A0A439QT02-F1
#
_entry.id   AF-A0A439QT02-F1
#
_cell.length_a   1.000
_cell.length_b   1.000
_cell.length_c   1.000
_cell.angle_alpha   90.00
_cell.angle_beta   90.00
_cell.angle_gamma   90.00
#
_symmetry.space_group_name_H-M   'P 1'
#
loop_
_entity.id
_entity.type
_entity.pdbx_description
1 polymer ?
#
loop_
_entity_poly.entity_id
_entity_poly.type
_entity_poly.pdbx_seq_one_letter_code
_entity_poly.pdbx_strand_id
1 'polypeptide(L)'
;YVDFSTPALRLAACEKEVELNSRTAPGLYLGVRRITREAGGELAFDGSGELVDAAIEMVRFDQSKLLDGMAVGGELTPALMTDVARMIVRYHRGAPEVHKGSGSSNLA
;
A
#
# COMPACT_ATOMS: atom_id res chain seq x y z
N TYR A 1 12.92 -9.97 -6.41
CA TYR A 1 11.71 -10.77 -6.22
C TYR A 1 11.20 -10.47 -4.83
N VAL A 2 9.91 -10.18 -4.67
CA VAL A 2 9.28 -10.02 -3.35
C VAL A 2 8.60 -11.35 -3.04
N ASP A 3 8.84 -11.91 -1.86
CA ASP A 3 8.31 -13.21 -1.47
C ASP A 3 6.97 -13.04 -0.74
N PHE A 4 5.92 -13.59 -1.36
CA PHE A 4 4.55 -13.59 -0.84
C PHE A 4 4.04 -15.03 -0.61
N SER A 5 4.95 -16.00 -0.53
CA SER A 5 4.63 -17.44 -0.55
C SER A 5 3.84 -17.89 0.69
N THR A 6 3.97 -17.20 1.82
CA THR A 6 3.26 -17.55 3.06
C THR A 6 2.31 -16.43 3.50
N PRO A 7 1.22 -16.76 4.24
CA PRO A 7 0.33 -15.75 4.80
C PRO A 7 1.05 -14.73 5.69
N ALA A 8 2.04 -15.16 6.47
CA ALA A 8 2.83 -14.29 7.32
C ALA A 8 3.65 -13.26 6.50
N LEU A 9 4.23 -13.67 5.38
CA LEU A 9 4.96 -12.75 4.48
C LEU A 9 4.01 -11.75 3.81
N ARG A 10 2.81 -12.20 3.42
CA ARG A 10 1.79 -11.29 2.86
C ARG A 10 1.27 -10.29 3.89
N LEU A 11 1.11 -10.71 5.15
CA LEU A 11 0.77 -9.82 6.24
C LEU A 11 1.84 -8.74 6.44
N ALA A 12 3.11 -9.13 6.57
CA ALA A 12 4.23 -8.20 6.73
C ALA A 12 4.32 -7.21 5.57
N ALA A 13 4.07 -7.67 4.34
CA ALA A 13 4.03 -6.81 3.17
C ALA A 13 2.87 -5.81 3.19
N CYS A 14 1.66 -6.24 3.58
CA CYS A 14 0.50 -5.34 3.74
C CYS A 14 0.80 -4.26 4.80
N GLU A 15 1.40 -4.66 5.93
CA GLU A 15 1.79 -3.73 6.99
C GLU A 15 2.81 -2.72 6.49
N LYS A 16 3.82 -3.18 5.72
CA LYS A 16 4.82 -2.31 5.12
C LYS A 16 4.22 -1.33 4.11
N GLU A 17 3.28 -1.79 3.29
CA GLU A 17 2.59 -0.93 2.33
C GLU A 17 1.82 0.17 3.06
N VAL A 18 1.02 -0.16 4.08
CA VAL A 18 0.29 0.83 4.88
C VAL A 18 1.26 1.80 5.56
N GLU A 19 2.36 1.32 6.14
CA GLU A 19 3.37 2.15 6.81
C GLU A 19 3.97 3.22 5.87
N LEU A 20 4.26 2.82 4.62
CA LEU A 20 4.91 3.68 3.64
C LEU A 20 3.91 4.61 2.94
N ASN A 21 2.79 4.08 2.47
CA ASN A 21 1.87 4.81 1.61
C ASN A 21 0.92 5.74 2.38
N SER A 22 0.61 5.45 3.66
CA SER A 22 -0.26 6.33 4.47
C SER A 22 0.32 7.74 4.65
N ARG A 23 1.66 7.88 4.57
CA ARG A 23 2.36 9.17 4.71
C ARG A 23 2.06 10.12 3.56
N THR A 24 1.79 9.59 2.37
CA THR A 24 1.55 10.37 1.15
C THR A 24 0.08 10.37 0.72
N ALA A 25 -0.73 9.47 1.29
CA ALA A 25 -2.16 9.35 1.01
C ALA A 25 -3.00 9.40 2.31
N PRO A 26 -2.99 10.53 3.03
CA PRO A 26 -3.70 10.66 4.29
C PRO A 26 -5.20 10.40 4.11
N GLY A 27 -5.75 9.50 4.92
CA GLY A 27 -7.16 9.11 4.90
C GLY A 27 -7.54 8.08 3.84
N LEU A 28 -6.61 7.63 2.98
CA LEU A 28 -6.90 6.60 1.98
C LEU A 28 -6.69 5.18 2.53
N TYR A 29 -5.58 4.96 3.25
CA TYR A 29 -5.28 3.69 3.90
C TYR A 29 -5.87 3.67 5.31
N LEU A 30 -6.73 2.69 5.60
CA LEU A 30 -7.40 2.52 6.90
C LEU A 30 -6.64 1.52 7.79
N GLY A 31 -5.96 0.55 7.20
CA GLY A 31 -5.12 -0.41 7.94
C GLY A 31 -4.93 -1.73 7.21
N VAL A 32 -4.52 -2.74 7.96
CA VAL A 32 -4.44 -4.13 7.49
C VAL A 32 -5.46 -4.97 8.27
N ARG A 33 -6.16 -5.85 7.57
CA ARG A 33 -7.10 -6.82 8.12
C ARG A 33 -6.53 -8.22 7.91
N ARG A 34 -6.45 -9.01 8.98
CA ARG A 34 -6.09 -10.43 8.87
C ARG A 34 -7.30 -11.22 8.43
N ILE A 35 -7.12 -12.17 7.52
CA ILE A 35 -8.14 -13.15 7.16
C ILE A 35 -7.81 -14.42 7.94
N THR A 36 -8.65 -14.78 8.90
CA THR A 36 -8.46 -15.94 9.76
C THR A 36 -9.46 -17.04 9.47
N ARG A 37 -9.06 -18.29 9.71
CA ARG A 37 -9.97 -19.45 9.72
C ARG A 37 -10.23 -19.88 11.15
N GLU A 38 -11.45 -19.68 11.61
CA GLU A 38 -11.87 -20.06 12.95
C GLU A 38 -12.00 -21.58 13.10
N ALA A 39 -12.13 -22.07 14.33
CA ALA A 39 -12.21 -23.51 14.62
C ALA A 39 -13.35 -24.23 13.89
N GLY A 40 -14.45 -23.52 13.58
CA GLY A 40 -15.57 -24.04 12.79
C GLY A 40 -15.34 -24.08 11.27
N GLY A 41 -14.17 -23.64 10.79
CA GLY A 41 -13.80 -23.59 9.38
C GLY A 41 -14.22 -22.31 8.64
N GLU A 42 -15.05 -21.47 9.27
CA GLU A 42 -15.50 -20.17 8.76
C GLU A 42 -14.34 -19.18 8.66
N LEU A 43 -14.41 -18.28 7.67
CA LEU A 43 -13.46 -17.19 7.51
C LEU A 43 -13.96 -15.92 8.21
N ALA A 44 -13.07 -15.25 8.92
CA ALA A 44 -13.36 -13.99 9.60
C ALA A 44 -12.25 -12.95 9.34
N PHE A 45 -12.60 -11.68 9.45
CA PHE A 45 -11.59 -10.62 9.54
C PHE A 45 -11.16 -10.44 10.99
N ASP A 46 -9.86 -10.47 11.22
CA ASP A 46 -9.20 -10.27 12.51
C ASP A 46 -9.71 -11.18 13.63
N GLY A 47 -10.13 -12.39 13.28
CA GLY A 47 -10.52 -13.38 14.26
C GLY A 47 -9.33 -13.99 15.01
N SER A 48 -9.62 -15.04 15.76
CA SER A 48 -8.68 -15.73 16.64
C SER A 48 -8.05 -16.97 16.02
N GLY A 49 -8.57 -17.39 14.87
CA GLY A 49 -8.15 -18.60 14.17
C GLY A 49 -6.82 -18.50 13.43
N GLU A 50 -6.54 -19.52 12.61
CA GLU A 50 -5.32 -19.60 11.80
C GLU A 50 -5.27 -18.45 10.78
N LEU A 51 -4.12 -17.78 10.64
CA LEU A 51 -3.92 -16.79 9.60
C LEU A 51 -3.90 -17.46 8.22
N VAL A 52 -4.91 -17.16 7.41
CA VAL A 52 -5.03 -17.63 6.02
C VAL A 52 -4.43 -16.60 5.06
N ASP A 53 -4.70 -15.31 5.28
CA ASP A 53 -4.16 -14.23 4.47
C ASP A 53 -4.26 -12.87 5.17
N ALA A 54 -3.85 -11.81 4.48
CA ALA A 54 -4.08 -10.42 4.90
C ALA A 54 -4.59 -9.58 3.73
N ALA A 55 -5.33 -8.53 4.04
CA ALA A 55 -5.80 -7.55 3.08
C ALA A 55 -5.60 -6.14 3.62
N ILE A 56 -5.29 -5.20 2.73
CA ILE A 56 -5.26 -3.78 3.07
C ILE A 56 -6.70 -3.26 3.01
N GLU A 57 -7.12 -2.58 4.08
CA GLU A 57 -8.38 -1.86 4.13
C GLU A 57 -8.15 -0.41 3.69
N MET A 58 -8.93 0.05 2.70
CA MET A 58 -8.78 1.37 2.11
C MET A 58 -10.13 2.02 1.84
N VAL A 59 -10.16 3.34 1.90
CA VAL A 59 -11.28 4.12 1.36
C VAL A 59 -11.29 3.95 -0.16
N ARG A 60 -12.47 3.68 -0.71
CA ARG A 60 -12.64 3.55 -2.16
C ARG A 60 -12.25 4.87 -2.84
N PHE A 61 -11.15 4.84 -3.59
CA PHE A 61 -10.68 5.96 -4.39
C PHE A 61 -11.55 6.11 -5.65
N ASP A 62 -11.91 7.36 -5.97
CA ASP A 62 -12.60 7.68 -7.22
C ASP A 62 -11.69 7.40 -8.41
N GLN A 63 -12.03 6.38 -9.20
CA GLN A 63 -11.21 5.94 -10.32
C GLN A 63 -11.08 7.00 -11.42
N SER A 64 -11.99 7.98 -11.50
CA SER A 64 -11.85 9.11 -12.42
C SER A 64 -10.68 10.02 -12.07
N LYS A 65 -10.17 9.95 -10.85
CA LYS A 65 -9.05 10.75 -10.34
C LYS A 65 -7.69 10.06 -10.50
N LEU A 66 -7.65 8.90 -11.14
CA LEU A 66 -6.39 8.32 -11.60
C LEU A 66 -5.84 9.15 -12.76
N LEU A 67 -4.51 9.36 -12.78
CA LEU A 67 -3.89 10.27 -13.75
C LEU A 67 -4.07 9.82 -15.20
N ASP A 68 -4.18 8.52 -15.46
CA ASP A 68 -4.49 7.96 -16.78
C ASP A 68 -5.92 8.28 -17.22
N GLY A 69 -6.90 8.12 -16.33
CA GLY A 69 -8.29 8.54 -16.55
C GLY A 69 -8.38 10.05 -16.81
N MET A 70 -7.69 10.85 -16.00
CA MET A 70 -7.61 12.31 -16.18
C MET A 70 -6.94 12.70 -17.49
N ALA A 71 -5.92 11.96 -17.94
CA ALA A 71 -5.24 12.22 -19.21
C ALA A 71 -6.17 11.99 -20.41
N VAL A 72 -6.91 10.88 -20.40
CA VAL A 72 -7.92 10.59 -21.45
C VAL A 72 -9.03 11.64 -21.46
N GLY A 73 -9.45 12.11 -20.28
CA GLY A 73 -10.48 13.15 -20.13
C GLY A 73 -10.00 14.59 -20.39
N GLY A 74 -8.70 14.82 -20.62
CA GLY A 74 -8.14 16.16 -20.77
C GLY A 74 -8.06 16.97 -19.46
N GLU A 75 -8.25 16.33 -18.31
CA GLU A 75 -8.19 16.93 -16.97
C GLU A 75 -6.77 16.95 -16.38
N LEU A 76 -5.84 16.19 -16.97
CA LEU A 76 -4.43 16.18 -16.56
C LEU A 76 -3.69 17.42 -17.07
N THR A 77 -3.83 18.53 -16.34
CA THR A 77 -3.22 19.82 -16.73
C THR A 77 -1.71 19.86 -16.47
N PRO A 78 -0.94 20.71 -17.19
CA PRO A 78 0.48 20.93 -16.92
C PRO A 78 0.78 21.39 -15.48
N ALA A 79 -0.13 22.17 -14.89
CA ALA A 79 -0.03 22.60 -13.50
C ALA A 79 -0.12 21.41 -12.53
N LEU A 80 -1.11 20.53 -12.72
CA LEU A 80 -1.26 19.32 -11.91
C LEU A 80 -0.05 18.39 -12.07
N MET A 81 0.44 18.19 -13.29
CA MET A 81 1.66 17.40 -13.53
C MET A 81 2.88 17.99 -12.79
N THR A 82 3.01 19.31 -12.79
CA THR A 82 4.08 20.01 -12.06
C THR A 82 3.97 19.78 -10.56
N ASP A 83 2.76 19.83 -10.00
CA ASP A 83 2.56 19.62 -8.56
C ASP A 83 2.80 18.18 -8.14
N VAL A 84 2.40 17.20 -8.96
CA VAL A 84 2.76 15.78 -8.78
C VAL A 84 4.28 15.61 -8.80
N ALA A 85 4.97 16.19 -9.79
CA ALA A 85 6.44 16.12 -9.86
C ALA A 85 7.11 16.72 -8.62
N ARG A 86 6.63 17.88 -8.13
CA ARG A 86 7.13 18.49 -6.90
C ARG A 86 6.88 17.62 -5.67
N MET A 87 5.73 16.95 -5.59
CA MET A 87 5.44 16.00 -4.52
C MET A 87 6.43 14.83 -4.54
N ILE A 88 6.67 14.23 -5.71
CA ILE A 88 7.65 13.15 -5.89
C ILE A 88 9.05 13.60 -5.46
N VAL A 89 9.49 14.80 -5.88
CA VAL A 89 10.80 15.35 -5.48
C VAL A 89 10.89 15.54 -3.97
N ARG A 90 9.85 16.10 -3.32
CA ARG A 90 9.83 16.26 -1.86
C ARG A 90 9.90 14.92 -1.14
N TYR A 91 9.16 13.93 -1.62
CA TYR A 91 9.16 12.58 -1.04
C TYR A 91 10.56 11.95 -1.10
N HIS A 92 11.19 11.96 -2.29
CA HIS A 92 12.53 11.39 -2.47
C HIS A 92 13.60 12.12 -1.65
N ARG A 93 13.52 13.45 -1.52
CA ARG A 93 14.45 14.23 -0.69
C ARG A 93 14.32 13.93 0.81
N GLY A 94 13.12 13.56 1.26
CA GLY A 94 12.86 13.21 2.66
C GLY A 94 13.06 11.73 2.97
N ALA A 95 13.32 10.89 1.96
CA ALA A 95 13.52 9.46 2.15
C ALA A 95 14.89 9.20 2.80
N PRO A 96 14.98 8.32 3.81
CA PRO A 96 16.26 7.98 4.42
C PRO A 96 17.15 7.24 3.43
N GLU A 97 18.43 7.59 3.39
CA GLU A 97 19.43 6.85 2.64
C GLU A 97 19.81 5.56 3.38
N VAL A 98 19.64 4.41 2.73
CA VAL A 98 19.96 3.11 3.30
C VAL A 98 21.21 2.56 2.61
N HIS A 99 22.34 2.63 3.31
CA HIS A 99 23.64 2.13 2.81
C HIS A 99 23.98 0.71 3.27
N LYS A 100 23.17 0.12 4.16
CA LYS A 100 23.34 -1.25 4.67
C LYS A 100 22.15 -2.10 4.25
N GLY A 101 22.42 -3.27 3.68
CA GLY A 101 21.40 -4.16 3.11
C GLY A 101 21.28 -4.02 1.59
N SER A 102 20.59 -4.95 0.94
CA SER A 102 20.23 -4.84 -0.48
C SER A 102 18.82 -4.29 -0.64
N GLY A 103 18.46 -3.83 -1.84
CA GLY A 103 17.08 -3.41 -2.12
C GLY A 103 16.05 -4.52 -1.85
N SER A 104 16.44 -5.79 -1.94
CA SER A 104 15.59 -6.93 -1.57
C SER A 104 15.43 -7.12 -0.07
N SER A 105 16.43 -6.73 0.74
CA SER A 105 16.33 -6.76 2.21
C SER A 105 15.35 -5.72 2.76
N ASN A 106 15.05 -4.67 2.00
CA ASN A 106 14.09 -3.62 2.39
C ASN A 106 12.63 -3.96 2.05
N LEU A 107 12.40 -5.07 1.33
CA LEU A 107 11.10 -5.55 0.87
C LEU A 107 10.61 -6.78 1.66
N ALA A 108 11.43 -7.30 2.58
CA ALA A 108 11.18 -8.49 3.39
C ALA A 108 10.85 -8.13 4.84
#